data_AF-A0A9D4WH94-F1
#
_entry.id   AF-A0A9D4WH94-F1
#
_cell.length_a   1.000
_cell.length_b   1.000
_cell.length_c   1.000
_cell.angle_alpha   90.00
_cell.angle_beta   90.00
_cell.angle_gamma   90.00
#
_symmetry.space_group_name_H-M   'P 1'
#
loop_
_entity.id
_entity.type
_entity.pdbx_description
1 polymer ?
#
loop_
_entity_poly.entity_id
_entity_poly.type
_entity_poly.pdbx_seq_one_letter_code
_entity_poly.pdbx_strand_id
1 'polypeptide(L)'
;MTTDEKQHVANLAKRHVAPRNILLSLQDKFPENVTRITQVYKHKSVIEKEIRGPRSEIQHLFKLIEDAGYVYWSRKKDDSEVVREIFWAHPDSVKLLNIFPIVLVMDSTYKTNKYRQPLFEIVGMTSTELTFAVGFAYMESEQTENFCWVNMKEGFPLPPVTLDWKKFRSHIATTWMLGFAGRMQHWQLLTPVLA
;
A
#
# COMPACT_ATOMS: atom_id res chain seq x y z
N MET A 1 26.73 19.11 -13.79
CA MET A 1 25.47 19.84 -13.62
C MET A 1 25.78 21.20 -13.01
N THR A 2 25.32 22.26 -13.66
CA THR A 2 25.31 23.62 -13.12
C THR A 2 24.33 23.71 -11.93
N THR A 3 24.36 24.81 -11.19
CA THR A 3 23.44 25.05 -10.07
C THR A 3 21.98 25.04 -10.53
N ASP A 4 21.68 25.67 -11.66
CA ASP A 4 20.33 25.77 -12.22
C ASP A 4 19.79 24.40 -12.66
N GLU A 5 20.64 23.57 -13.27
CA GLU A 5 20.29 22.20 -13.64
C GLU A 5 19.99 21.34 -12.41
N LYS A 6 20.81 21.46 -11.34
CA LYS A 6 20.56 20.74 -10.08
C LYS A 6 19.24 21.19 -9.44
N GLN A 7 18.94 22.48 -9.46
CA GLN A 7 17.68 23.00 -8.92
C GLN A 7 16.47 22.50 -9.72
N HIS A 8 16.59 22.43 -11.05
CA HIS A 8 15.56 21.86 -11.91
C HIS A 8 15.29 20.39 -11.59
N VAL A 9 16.34 19.58 -11.44
CA VAL A 9 16.23 18.19 -11.00
C VAL A 9 15.58 18.10 -9.62
N ALA A 10 15.99 18.94 -8.67
CA ALA A 10 15.44 18.95 -7.31
C ALA A 10 13.93 19.22 -7.29
N ASN A 11 13.46 20.17 -8.09
CA ASN A 11 12.05 20.51 -8.17
C ASN A 11 11.21 19.34 -8.72
N LEU A 12 11.71 18.65 -9.76
CA LEU A 12 11.02 17.51 -10.34
C LEU A 12 11.10 16.25 -9.47
N ALA A 13 12.24 16.03 -8.80
CA ALA A 13 12.43 14.93 -7.85
C ALA A 13 11.46 15.04 -6.66
N LYS A 14 11.29 16.24 -6.10
CA LYS A 14 10.32 16.53 -5.02
C LYS A 14 8.87 16.24 -5.41
N ARG A 15 8.56 16.22 -6.71
CA ARG A 15 7.24 15.91 -7.27
C ARG A 15 7.13 14.45 -7.75
N HIS A 16 8.07 13.60 -7.35
CA HIS A 16 8.12 12.18 -7.69
C HIS A 16 8.14 11.87 -9.21
N VAL A 17 8.60 12.82 -10.04
CA VAL A 17 8.69 12.61 -11.49
C VAL A 17 9.66 11.47 -11.81
N ALA A 18 9.31 10.66 -12.81
CA ALA A 18 10.15 9.55 -13.26
C ALA A 18 11.51 10.06 -13.77
N PRO A 19 12.65 9.42 -13.42
CA PRO A 19 13.99 9.88 -13.81
C PRO A 19 14.17 10.10 -15.32
N ARG A 20 13.52 9.27 -16.14
CA ARG A 20 13.51 9.42 -17.60
C ARG A 20 12.92 10.76 -18.03
N ASN A 21 11.79 11.17 -17.44
CA ASN A 21 11.12 12.42 -17.76
C ASN A 21 11.89 13.64 -17.19
N ILE A 22 12.58 13.46 -16.06
CA ILE A 22 13.51 14.48 -15.55
C ILE A 22 14.65 14.71 -16.54
N LEU A 23 15.23 13.63 -17.09
CA LEU A 23 16.31 13.75 -18.08
C LEU A 23 15.85 14.43 -19.37
N LEU A 24 14.68 14.04 -19.90
CA LEU A 24 14.10 14.70 -21.08
C LEU A 24 13.89 16.20 -20.83
N SER A 25 13.29 16.55 -19.69
CA SER A 25 13.07 17.95 -19.32
C SER A 25 14.38 18.74 -19.11
N LEU A 26 15.46 18.07 -18.69
CA LEU A 26 16.79 18.71 -18.62
C LEU A 26 17.34 19.01 -20.01
N GLN A 27 17.25 18.07 -20.94
CA GLN A 27 17.75 18.22 -22.30
C GLN A 27 16.97 19.30 -23.07
N ASP A 28 15.65 19.36 -22.87
CA ASP A 28 14.81 20.39 -23.49
C ASP A 28 15.13 21.80 -22.98
N LYS A 29 15.39 21.93 -21.67
CA LYS A 29 15.61 23.23 -21.02
C LYS A 29 17.06 23.72 -21.11
N PHE A 30 18.01 22.78 -21.20
CA PHE A 30 19.44 23.06 -21.23
C PHE A 30 20.06 22.27 -22.40
N PRO A 31 20.08 22.83 -23.62
CA PRO A 31 20.52 22.11 -24.83
C PRO A 31 21.96 21.56 -24.78
N GLU A 32 22.86 22.25 -24.07
CA GLU A 32 24.25 21.83 -23.88
C GLU A 32 24.43 20.77 -22.78
N ASN A 33 23.33 20.30 -22.18
CA ASN A 33 23.39 19.38 -21.06
C ASN A 33 23.77 17.95 -21.52
N VAL A 34 24.91 17.48 -21.03
CA VAL A 34 25.42 16.11 -21.29
C VAL A 34 25.15 15.13 -20.14
N THR A 35 24.12 15.39 -19.32
CA THR A 35 23.81 14.56 -18.16
C THR A 35 23.37 13.17 -18.60
N ARG A 36 23.90 12.13 -17.96
CA ARG A 36 23.44 10.75 -18.13
C ARG A 36 22.32 10.43 -17.14
N ILE A 37 21.44 9.50 -17.52
CA ILE A 37 20.35 9.03 -16.65
C ILE A 37 20.83 8.55 -15.27
N THR A 38 22.02 7.96 -15.19
CA THR A 38 22.66 7.51 -13.94
C THR A 38 22.94 8.67 -12.97
N GLN A 39 23.31 9.84 -13.50
CA GLN A 39 23.50 11.04 -12.69
C GLN A 39 22.16 11.57 -12.17
N VAL A 40 21.09 11.50 -12.96
CA VAL A 40 19.73 11.86 -12.52
C VAL A 40 19.29 10.95 -11.37
N TYR A 41 19.47 9.63 -11.49
CA TYR A 41 19.19 8.70 -10.39
C TYR A 41 19.97 9.05 -9.11
N LYS A 42 21.28 9.33 -9.23
CA LYS A 42 22.11 9.70 -8.09
C LYS A 42 21.63 10.98 -7.41
N HIS A 43 21.33 12.03 -8.17
CA HIS A 43 20.84 13.30 -7.62
C HIS A 43 19.47 13.13 -6.96
N LYS A 44 18.53 12.46 -7.65
CA LYS A 44 17.20 12.14 -7.10
C LYS A 44 17.31 11.40 -5.78
N SER A 45 18.18 10.38 -5.70
CA SER A 45 18.40 9.62 -4.46
C SER A 45 18.94 10.47 -3.31
N VAL A 46 19.82 11.45 -3.59
CA VAL A 46 20.30 12.40 -2.56
C VAL A 46 19.15 13.27 -2.05
N ILE A 47 18.36 13.84 -2.95
CA ILE A 47 17.21 14.68 -2.61
C ILE A 47 16.17 13.89 -1.79
N GLU A 48 15.87 12.66 -2.18
CA GLU A 48 14.96 11.77 -1.44
C GLU A 48 15.48 11.48 -0.02
N LYS A 49 16.80 11.29 0.15
CA LYS A 49 17.41 11.13 1.48
C LYS A 49 17.30 12.39 2.33
N GLU A 50 17.46 13.57 1.74
CA GLU A 50 17.30 14.85 2.43
C GLU A 50 15.86 15.06 2.89
N ILE A 51 14.87 14.79 2.03
CA ILE A 51 13.43 14.86 2.35
C ILE A 51 13.08 13.87 3.48
N ARG A 52 13.59 12.65 3.37
CA ARG A 52 13.40 11.61 4.39
C ARG A 52 14.00 12.00 5.73
N GLY A 53 15.14 12.70 5.71
CA GLY A 53 15.92 13.05 6.90
C GLY A 53 16.50 11.80 7.59
N PRO A 54 16.58 11.79 8.94
CA PRO A 54 17.20 10.70 9.70
C PRO A 54 16.36 9.41 9.75
N ARG A 55 15.13 9.44 9.22
CA ARG A 55 14.19 8.30 9.28
C ARG A 55 14.68 7.14 8.42
N SER A 56 14.40 5.92 8.87
CA SER A 56 14.45 4.73 8.01
C SER A 56 13.35 4.81 6.93
N GLU A 57 13.41 3.94 5.92
CA GLU A 57 12.39 3.92 4.86
C GLU A 57 11.01 3.60 5.40
N ILE A 58 10.89 2.64 6.34
CA ILE A 58 9.61 2.28 6.93
C ILE A 58 9.06 3.39 7.83
N GLN A 59 9.93 4.05 8.63
CA GLN A 59 9.51 5.20 9.45
C GLN A 59 9.02 6.36 8.59
N HIS A 60 9.66 6.58 7.44
CA HIS A 60 9.21 7.60 6.51
C HIS A 60 7.88 7.23 5.85
N LEU A 61 7.68 5.96 5.50
CA LEU A 61 6.40 5.46 4.99
C LEU A 61 5.27 5.68 6.00
N PHE A 62 5.45 5.31 7.28
CA PHE A 62 4.45 5.58 8.32
C PHE A 62 4.10 7.06 8.40
N LYS A 63 5.12 7.92 8.41
CA LYS A 63 4.89 9.36 8.40
C LYS A 63 4.06 9.81 7.20
N LEU A 64 4.33 9.30 6.00
CA LEU A 64 3.56 9.66 4.80
C LEU A 64 2.11 9.15 4.87
N ILE A 65 1.90 7.95 5.41
CA ILE A 65 0.57 7.36 5.63
C ILE A 65 -0.22 8.21 6.63
N GLU A 66 0.39 8.56 7.76
CA GLU A 66 -0.19 9.41 8.80
C GLU A 66 -0.49 10.83 8.29
N ASP A 67 0.49 11.49 7.65
CA ASP A 67 0.36 12.84 7.11
C ASP A 67 -0.76 12.92 6.05
N ALA A 68 -0.98 11.83 5.30
CA ALA A 68 -2.03 11.72 4.27
C ALA A 68 -3.38 11.22 4.81
N GLY A 69 -3.49 10.89 6.10
CA GLY A 69 -4.73 10.45 6.73
C GLY A 69 -5.18 9.03 6.34
N TYR A 70 -4.25 8.17 5.93
CA TYR A 70 -4.54 6.78 5.62
C TYR A 70 -4.78 5.97 6.90
N VAL A 71 -5.69 5.00 6.83
CA VAL A 71 -5.79 3.99 7.88
C VAL A 71 -4.74 2.92 7.62
N TYR A 72 -4.10 2.43 8.68
CA TYR A 72 -3.06 1.42 8.54
C TYR A 72 -3.00 0.46 9.72
N TRP A 73 -2.35 -0.67 9.47
CA TRP A 73 -2.02 -1.68 10.44
C TRP A 73 -0.59 -2.16 10.21
N SER A 74 0.11 -2.57 11.27
CA SER A 74 1.44 -3.16 11.13
C SER A 74 1.70 -4.25 12.14
N ARG A 75 2.51 -5.24 11.73
CA ARG A 75 3.05 -6.29 12.59
C ARG A 75 4.54 -6.11 12.74
N LYS A 76 5.05 -6.26 13.95
CA LYS A 76 6.48 -6.37 14.23
C LYS A 76 6.90 -7.84 14.29
N LYS A 77 8.18 -8.11 14.03
CA LYS A 77 8.76 -9.42 14.33
C LYS A 77 8.91 -9.58 15.84
N ASP A 78 8.61 -10.76 16.36
CA ASP A 78 8.66 -11.08 17.79
C ASP A 78 10.00 -10.63 18.40
N ASP A 79 9.91 -10.01 19.57
CA ASP A 79 11.05 -9.47 20.33
C ASP A 79 11.93 -8.46 19.56
N SER A 80 11.36 -7.74 18.58
CA SER A 80 12.10 -6.73 17.82
C SER A 80 11.26 -5.49 17.45
N GLU A 81 11.96 -4.38 17.18
CA GLU A 81 11.37 -3.17 16.61
C GLU A 81 11.26 -3.19 15.07
N VAL A 82 11.52 -4.36 14.45
CA VAL A 82 11.50 -4.51 13.00
C VAL A 82 10.08 -4.78 12.55
N VAL A 83 9.55 -3.88 11.71
CA VAL A 83 8.25 -4.06 11.06
C VAL A 83 8.36 -5.16 10.01
N ARG A 84 7.53 -6.19 10.20
CA ARG A 84 7.46 -7.39 9.37
C ARG A 84 6.41 -7.25 8.28
N GLU A 85 5.27 -6.66 8.62
CA GLU A 85 4.13 -6.48 7.72
C GLU A 85 3.52 -5.11 7.96
N ILE A 86 3.03 -4.49 6.90
CA ILE A 86 2.24 -3.27 6.99
C ILE A 86 1.13 -3.35 5.95
N PHE A 87 -0.08 -2.99 6.36
CA PHE A 87 -1.24 -2.80 5.49
C PHE A 87 -1.72 -1.35 5.62
N TRP A 88 -2.12 -0.72 4.52
CA TRP A 88 -2.71 0.62 4.56
C TRP A 88 -3.76 0.81 3.47
N ALA A 89 -4.75 1.65 3.76
CA ALA A 89 -5.87 1.94 2.86
C ALA A 89 -6.30 3.40 2.99
N HIS A 90 -6.76 3.98 1.87
CA HIS A 90 -7.35 5.31 1.90
C HIS A 90 -8.75 5.24 2.53
N PRO A 91 -9.16 6.16 3.41
CA PRO A 91 -10.48 6.10 4.05
C PRO A 91 -11.65 6.01 3.06
N ASP A 92 -11.57 6.74 1.94
CA ASP A 92 -12.62 6.66 0.90
C ASP A 92 -12.62 5.33 0.15
N SER A 93 -11.46 4.68 0.00
CA SER A 93 -11.40 3.32 -0.54
C SER A 93 -12.09 2.32 0.38
N VAL A 94 -11.96 2.50 1.70
CA VAL A 94 -12.69 1.68 2.69
C VAL A 94 -14.20 1.92 2.58
N LYS A 95 -14.63 3.18 2.38
CA LYS A 95 -16.06 3.48 2.13
C LYS A 95 -16.55 2.81 0.85
N LEU A 96 -15.80 2.91 -0.25
CA LEU A 96 -16.14 2.27 -1.52
C LEU A 96 -16.20 0.75 -1.39
N LEU A 97 -15.27 0.13 -0.65
CA LEU A 97 -15.31 -1.30 -0.37
C LEU A 97 -16.60 -1.71 0.36
N ASN A 98 -17.04 -0.91 1.34
CA ASN A 98 -18.28 -1.17 2.07
C ASN A 98 -19.53 -1.06 1.18
N ILE A 99 -19.49 -0.24 0.13
CA ILE A 99 -20.58 -0.09 -0.84
C ILE A 99 -20.53 -1.20 -1.91
N PHE A 100 -19.32 -1.57 -2.36
CA PHE A 100 -19.08 -2.53 -3.43
C PHE A 100 -18.18 -3.70 -2.98
N PRO A 101 -18.64 -4.58 -2.06
CA PRO A 101 -17.80 -5.62 -1.46
C PRO A 101 -17.66 -6.88 -2.32
N ILE A 102 -18.22 -6.90 -3.54
CA ILE A 102 -18.51 -8.14 -4.27
C ILE A 102 -17.28 -8.66 -5.01
N VAL A 103 -16.57 -7.79 -5.72
CA VAL A 103 -15.47 -8.20 -6.61
C VAL A 103 -14.18 -7.59 -6.10
N LEU A 104 -13.28 -8.46 -5.66
CA LEU A 104 -11.93 -8.12 -5.25
C LEU A 104 -10.92 -8.88 -6.11
N VAL A 105 -10.02 -8.13 -6.72
CA VAL A 105 -8.82 -8.66 -7.37
C VAL A 105 -7.65 -8.37 -6.45
N MET A 106 -6.87 -9.40 -6.17
CA MET A 106 -5.72 -9.33 -5.30
C MET A 106 -4.53 -9.89 -6.04
N ASP A 107 -3.45 -9.11 -6.12
CA ASP A 107 -2.24 -9.55 -6.77
C ASP A 107 -1.01 -8.98 -6.06
N SER A 108 0.06 -9.75 -6.07
CA SER A 108 1.37 -9.29 -5.62
C SER A 108 2.22 -8.90 -6.79
N THR A 109 2.94 -7.79 -6.65
CA THR A 109 3.94 -7.43 -7.64
C THR A 109 5.06 -8.47 -7.67
N TYR A 110 5.40 -8.97 -8.87
CA TYR A 110 6.56 -9.86 -9.07
C TYR A 110 7.88 -9.25 -8.55
N LYS A 111 8.01 -7.92 -8.53
CA LYS A 111 9.18 -7.22 -8.00
C LYS A 111 9.08 -7.05 -6.50
N THR A 112 10.13 -7.45 -5.80
CA THR A 112 10.27 -7.22 -4.36
C THR A 112 11.12 -5.98 -4.08
N ASN A 113 10.89 -5.35 -2.93
CA ASN A 113 11.72 -4.24 -2.47
C ASN A 113 13.12 -4.74 -2.01
N LYS A 114 14.00 -3.83 -1.56
CA LYS A 114 15.34 -4.20 -1.07
C LYS A 114 15.34 -5.17 0.14
N TYR A 115 14.20 -5.30 0.81
CA TYR A 115 13.96 -6.21 1.92
C TYR A 115 13.31 -7.53 1.49
N ARG A 116 13.19 -7.77 0.17
CA ARG A 116 12.56 -8.95 -0.44
C ARG A 116 11.07 -9.12 -0.12
N GLN A 117 10.40 -8.03 0.25
CA GLN A 117 8.95 -8.04 0.46
C GLN A 117 8.24 -7.64 -0.85
N PRO A 118 7.29 -8.46 -1.35
CA PRO A 118 6.40 -8.03 -2.42
C PRO A 118 5.44 -6.93 -1.93
N LEU A 119 5.05 -6.03 -2.84
CA LEU A 119 3.90 -5.16 -2.65
C LEU A 119 2.65 -5.94 -3.07
N PHE A 120 1.71 -6.11 -2.16
CA PHE A 120 0.43 -6.73 -2.39
C PHE A 120 -0.64 -5.65 -2.57
N GLU A 121 -1.35 -5.70 -3.68
CA GLU A 121 -2.39 -4.73 -4.04
C GLU A 121 -3.76 -5.41 -3.99
N ILE A 122 -4.73 -4.72 -3.38
CA ILE A 122 -6.13 -5.12 -3.37
C ILE A 122 -6.92 -4.10 -4.19
N VAL A 123 -7.60 -4.56 -5.22
CA VAL A 123 -8.41 -3.75 -6.13
C VAL A 123 -9.86 -4.20 -6.04
N GLY A 124 -10.77 -3.25 -5.81
CA GLY A 124 -12.21 -3.45 -5.84
C GLY A 124 -12.80 -2.99 -7.17
N MET A 125 -14.02 -3.44 -7.46
CA MET A 125 -14.78 -3.01 -8.63
C MET A 125 -16.18 -2.52 -8.22
N THR A 126 -16.60 -1.41 -8.80
CA THR A 126 -17.93 -0.82 -8.64
C THR A 126 -18.97 -1.53 -9.52
N SER A 127 -20.26 -1.26 -9.29
CA SER A 127 -21.34 -1.77 -10.15
C SER A 127 -21.34 -1.24 -11.57
N THR A 128 -20.54 -0.20 -11.86
CA THR A 128 -20.33 0.36 -13.20
C THR A 128 -18.99 -0.10 -13.80
N GLU A 129 -18.43 -1.20 -13.30
CA GLU A 129 -17.18 -1.82 -13.79
C GLU A 129 -15.93 -0.94 -13.65
N LEU A 130 -16.01 0.17 -12.89
CA LEU A 130 -14.84 0.97 -12.55
C LEU A 130 -14.07 0.33 -11.40
N THR A 131 -12.74 0.28 -11.53
CA THR A 131 -11.84 -0.25 -10.51
C THR A 131 -11.38 0.84 -9.53
N PHE A 132 -11.09 0.45 -8.30
CA PHE A 132 -10.50 1.32 -7.29
C PHE A 132 -9.52 0.53 -6.41
N ALA A 133 -8.43 1.18 -5.98
CA ALA A 133 -7.51 0.57 -5.02
C ALA A 133 -8.17 0.53 -3.64
N VAL A 134 -8.37 -0.66 -3.10
CA VAL A 134 -8.91 -0.89 -1.76
C VAL A 134 -7.82 -0.62 -0.71
N GLY A 135 -6.63 -1.18 -0.93
CA GLY A 135 -5.51 -1.05 -0.02
C GLY A 135 -4.28 -1.78 -0.52
N PHE A 136 -3.19 -1.60 0.20
CA PHE A 136 -1.89 -2.14 -0.12
C PHE A 136 -1.27 -2.79 1.10
N ALA A 137 -0.39 -3.77 0.88
CA ALA A 137 0.41 -4.34 1.94
C ALA A 137 1.84 -4.64 1.50
N TYR A 138 2.77 -4.52 2.43
CA TYR A 138 4.05 -5.23 2.36
C TYR A 138 3.95 -6.45 3.27
N MET A 139 4.20 -7.63 2.70
CA MET A 139 4.12 -8.91 3.42
C MET A 139 5.44 -9.66 3.26
N GLU A 140 5.81 -10.47 4.25
CA GLU A 140 7.04 -11.29 4.17
C GLU A 140 6.85 -12.54 3.29
N SER A 141 5.62 -13.05 3.17
CA SER A 141 5.27 -14.13 2.25
C SER A 141 3.80 -14.05 1.82
N GLU A 142 3.43 -14.78 0.76
CA GLU A 142 2.02 -15.01 0.35
C GLU A 142 1.54 -16.36 0.86
N GLN A 143 1.74 -16.65 2.14
CA GLN A 143 1.21 -17.89 2.70
C GLN A 143 -0.26 -17.73 3.10
N THR A 144 -1.01 -18.83 3.07
CA THR A 144 -2.43 -18.89 3.42
C THR A 144 -2.73 -18.26 4.78
N GLU A 145 -1.76 -18.31 5.70
CA GLU A 145 -1.81 -17.76 7.06
C GLU A 145 -1.99 -16.23 7.10
N ASN A 146 -1.53 -15.54 6.05
CA ASN A 146 -1.65 -14.08 5.90
C ASN A 146 -3.04 -13.67 5.43
N PHE A 147 -3.80 -14.62 4.89
CA PHE A 147 -5.17 -14.43 4.45
C PHE A 147 -6.15 -15.04 5.45
N CYS A 148 -7.37 -14.53 5.45
CA CYS A 148 -8.48 -15.24 6.05
C CYS A 148 -9.48 -15.58 4.96
N TRP A 149 -9.40 -16.83 4.49
CA TRP A 149 -10.38 -17.34 3.54
C TRP A 149 -11.72 -17.50 4.24
N VAL A 150 -12.80 -17.09 3.59
CA VAL A 150 -14.16 -17.28 4.08
C VAL A 150 -14.93 -18.01 3.00
N ASN A 151 -15.20 -19.30 3.23
CA ASN A 151 -16.08 -20.06 2.35
C ASN A 151 -17.52 -19.78 2.73
N MET A 152 -18.28 -19.19 1.81
CA MET A 152 -19.70 -18.90 1.96
C MET A 152 -20.54 -20.15 1.64
N LYS A 153 -21.73 -20.26 2.25
CA LYS A 153 -22.72 -21.28 1.88
C LYS A 153 -23.21 -20.99 0.47
N GLU A 154 -23.36 -22.06 -0.30
CA GLU A 154 -23.93 -21.99 -1.64
C GLU A 154 -25.37 -21.42 -1.59
N GLY A 155 -25.68 -20.48 -2.48
CA GLY A 155 -26.98 -19.80 -2.53
C GLY A 155 -27.21 -18.68 -1.50
N PHE A 156 -26.22 -18.35 -0.66
CA PHE A 156 -26.31 -17.22 0.27
C PHE A 156 -25.47 -16.04 -0.21
N PRO A 157 -26.04 -14.81 -0.24
CA PRO A 157 -25.29 -13.64 -0.65
C PRO A 157 -24.17 -13.33 0.35
N LEU A 158 -23.14 -12.62 -0.13
CA LEU A 158 -22.20 -11.95 0.76
C LEU A 158 -22.99 -11.07 1.75
N PRO A 159 -22.63 -11.08 3.03
CA PRO A 159 -23.41 -10.38 4.03
C PRO A 159 -23.30 -8.87 3.79
N PRO A 160 -24.33 -8.09 4.14
CA PRO A 160 -24.32 -6.63 3.97
C PRO A 160 -23.20 -5.93 4.73
N VAL A 161 -22.66 -6.58 5.77
CA VAL A 161 -21.53 -6.09 6.57
C VAL A 161 -20.58 -7.26 6.83
N THR A 162 -19.27 -7.01 6.75
CA THR A 162 -18.20 -8.00 6.94
C THR A 162 -18.27 -8.76 8.27
N LEU A 163 -19.00 -8.27 9.27
CA LEU A 163 -19.21 -8.93 10.56
C LEU A 163 -20.22 -10.09 10.50
N ASP A 164 -21.11 -10.09 9.52
CA ASP A 164 -22.22 -11.04 9.39
C ASP A 164 -21.86 -12.31 8.59
N TRP A 165 -20.64 -12.40 8.07
CA TRP A 165 -20.14 -13.60 7.36
C TRP A 165 -20.28 -14.87 8.19
N LYS A 166 -20.21 -14.78 9.52
CA LYS A 166 -20.38 -15.92 10.44
C LYS A 166 -21.74 -16.61 10.26
N LYS A 167 -22.78 -15.87 9.85
CA LYS A 167 -24.13 -16.39 9.61
C LYS A 167 -24.23 -17.20 8.33
N PHE A 168 -23.43 -16.83 7.32
CA PHE A 168 -23.54 -17.32 5.96
C PHE A 168 -22.34 -18.16 5.51
N ARG A 169 -21.38 -18.44 6.40
CA ARG A 169 -20.24 -19.31 6.11
C ARG A 169 -20.62 -20.79 6.05
N SER A 170 -19.91 -21.55 5.22
CA SER A 170 -19.95 -23.01 5.20
C SER A 170 -19.51 -23.58 6.55
N HIS A 171 -20.04 -24.75 6.92
CA HIS A 171 -19.67 -25.45 8.16
C HIS A 171 -18.17 -25.75 8.23
N ILE A 172 -17.52 -25.97 7.08
CA ILE A 172 -16.07 -26.21 6.93
C ILE A 172 -15.25 -24.99 7.37
N ALA A 173 -15.78 -23.77 7.23
CA ALA A 173 -15.11 -22.53 7.61
C ALA A 173 -15.20 -22.20 9.12
N THR A 174 -15.82 -23.07 9.92
CA THR A 174 -16.05 -22.83 11.37
C THR A 174 -14.75 -22.90 12.17
N THR A 175 -13.79 -23.73 11.77
CA THR A 175 -12.48 -23.86 12.44
C THR A 175 -11.52 -22.71 12.14
N TRP A 176 -11.77 -21.95 11.06
CA TRP A 176 -10.98 -20.78 10.66
C TRP A 176 -11.34 -19.51 11.46
N MET A 177 -12.27 -19.63 12.41
CA MET A 177 -12.78 -18.54 13.25
C MET A 177 -11.73 -17.87 14.13
N LEU A 178 -10.73 -18.61 14.64
CA LEU A 178 -9.78 -18.04 15.60
C LEU A 178 -8.92 -16.95 14.94
N GLY A 179 -8.41 -17.22 13.73
CA GLY A 179 -7.66 -16.24 12.95
C GLY A 179 -8.51 -15.06 12.49
N PHE A 180 -9.76 -15.30 12.06
CA PHE A 180 -10.65 -14.22 11.64
C PHE A 180 -11.09 -13.31 12.80
N ALA A 181 -11.57 -13.90 13.91
CA ALA A 181 -12.13 -13.15 15.02
C ALA A 181 -11.09 -12.31 15.74
N GLY A 182 -9.87 -12.83 15.94
CA GLY A 182 -8.75 -12.06 16.48
C GLY A 182 -8.39 -10.88 15.59
N ARG A 183 -8.35 -11.08 14.26
CA ARG A 183 -8.04 -10.02 13.29
C ARG A 183 -9.15 -8.96 13.19
N MET A 184 -10.43 -9.34 13.29
CA MET A 184 -11.55 -8.39 13.27
C MET A 184 -11.70 -7.58 14.55
N GLN A 185 -11.52 -8.19 15.74
CA GLN A 185 -11.47 -7.41 16.99
C GLN A 185 -10.34 -6.37 16.94
N HIS A 186 -9.20 -6.75 16.37
CA HIS A 186 -8.10 -5.83 16.17
C HIS A 186 -8.44 -4.72 15.17
N TRP A 187 -9.10 -5.03 14.05
CA TRP A 187 -9.55 -4.04 13.05
C TRP A 187 -10.59 -3.05 13.59
N GLN A 188 -11.50 -3.51 14.45
CA GLN A 188 -12.46 -2.64 15.14
C GLN A 188 -11.79 -1.66 16.11
N LEU A 189 -10.60 -2.00 16.64
CA LEU A 189 -9.80 -1.06 17.47
C LEU A 189 -9.08 0.00 16.62
N LEU A 190 -8.84 -0.25 15.34
CA LEU A 190 -8.14 0.67 14.42
C LEU A 190 -9.08 1.62 13.69
N THR A 191 -10.38 1.35 13.72
CA THR A 191 -11.41 2.28 13.26
C THR A 191 -11.83 3.12 14.46
N PRO A 192 -11.36 4.39 14.60
CA PRO A 192 -11.98 5.26 15.58
C PRO A 192 -13.45 5.36 15.19
N VAL A 193 -14.32 5.11 16.18
CA VAL A 193 -15.77 5.08 16.04
C VAL A 193 -16.23 6.38 15.37
N LEU A 194 -16.40 6.33 14.05
CA LEU A 194 -17.18 7.31 13.31
C LEU A 194 -18.64 6.93 13.53
N ALA A 195 -19.15 7.33 14.70
CA ALA A 195 -20.57 7.47 14.97
C ALA A 195 -21.06 8.80 14.38
#